data_AF-A0A1I5EL53-F1
#
_entry.id   AF-A0A1I5EL53-F1
#
_cell.length_a   1.000
_cell.length_b   1.000
_cell.length_c   1.000
_cell.angle_alpha   90.00
_cell.angle_beta   90.00
_cell.angle_gamma   90.00
#
_symmetry.space_group_name_H-M   'P 1'
#
loop_
_entity.id
_entity.type
_entity.pdbx_description
1 polymer ?
#
loop_
_entity_poly.entity_id
_entity_poly.type
_entity_poly.pdbx_seq_one_letter_code
_entity_poly.pdbx_strand_id
1 'polypeptide(L)'
;MDINTLIICALVLLALDVCDYLTMAKPPISAAARIIGERVRECRNNAGLNQEQLAEAAGVHWTFVSQVERGLRNINLHNLLKFADGLGVNPAKLVDGLRPPSEPD
;
A
#
# COMPACT_ATOMS: atom_id res chain seq x y z
N MET A 1 21.30 -16.49 39.15
CA MET A 1 20.08 -15.96 38.52
C MET A 1 18.90 -16.50 39.29
N ASP A 2 18.19 -15.64 40.01
CA ASP A 2 17.04 -16.06 40.82
C ASP A 2 15.76 -16.15 39.97
N ILE A 3 14.77 -16.87 40.50
CA ILE A 3 13.47 -17.10 39.84
C ILE A 3 12.73 -15.78 39.56
N ASN A 4 12.95 -14.76 40.40
CA ASN A 4 12.35 -13.44 40.20
C ASN A 4 12.91 -12.73 38.96
N THR A 5 14.21 -12.87 38.68
CA THR A 5 14.83 -12.34 37.45
C THR A 5 14.33 -13.07 36.20
N LEU A 6 14.06 -14.38 36.29
CA LEU A 6 13.51 -15.17 35.17
C LEU A 6 12.05 -14.79 34.85
N ILE A 7 11.22 -14.56 35.87
CA ILE A 7 9.81 -14.18 35.69
C ILE A 7 9.69 -12.76 35.13
N ILE A 8 10.54 -11.83 35.57
CA ILE A 8 10.58 -10.47 35.02
C ILE A 8 11.03 -10.50 33.55
N CYS A 9 12.01 -11.34 33.17
CA CYS A 9 12.41 -11.50 31.77
C CYS A 9 11.29 -12.11 30.89
N ALA A 10 10.54 -13.10 31.40
CA ALA A 10 9.46 -13.73 30.65
C ALA A 10 8.26 -12.78 30.42
N LEU A 11 7.93 -11.93 31.42
CA LEU A 11 6.88 -10.92 31.28
C LEU A 11 7.29 -9.77 30.34
N VAL A 12 8.56 -9.37 30.35
CA VAL A 12 9.09 -8.37 29.41
C VAL A 12 9.09 -8.91 27.97
N LEU A 13 9.32 -10.20 27.77
CA LEU A 13 9.25 -10.83 26.44
C LEU A 13 7.81 -11.01 25.91
N LEU A 14 6.81 -11.15 26.78
CA LEU A 14 5.39 -11.20 26.39
C LEU A 14 4.79 -9.80 26.15
N ALA A 15 5.37 -8.75 26.75
CA ALA A 15 4.92 -7.37 26.59
C ALA A 15 5.39 -6.72 25.27
N LEU A 16 6.33 -7.34 24.55
CA LEU A 16 6.80 -6.85 23.25
C LEU A 16 5.82 -7.14 22.10
N ASP A 17 4.84 -8.02 22.28
CA ASP A 17 3.97 -8.48 21.18
C ASP A 17 2.69 -7.62 21.01
N VAL A 18 2.29 -6.84 22.02
CA VAL A 18 1.09 -5.98 21.94
C VAL A 18 1.36 -4.69 21.18
N CYS A 19 2.60 -4.16 21.28
CA CYS A 19 2.99 -2.93 20.59
C CYS A 19 3.15 -3.16 19.08
N ASP A 20 3.63 -4.34 18.69
CA ASP A 20 3.68 -4.76 17.29
C ASP A 20 2.27 -5.03 16.74
N TYR A 21 1.36 -5.65 17.51
CA TYR A 21 -0.03 -5.89 17.09
C TYR A 21 -0.83 -4.61 16.80
N LEU A 22 -0.58 -3.53 17.54
CA LEU A 22 -1.26 -2.24 17.37
C LEU A 22 -0.67 -1.36 16.26
N THR A 23 0.51 -1.71 15.73
CA THR A 23 1.21 -0.92 14.69
C THR A 23 1.33 -1.62 13.34
N MET A 24 0.81 -2.84 13.17
CA MET A 24 0.90 -3.56 11.90
C MET A 24 0.11 -2.85 10.80
N ALA A 25 0.83 -2.22 9.88
CA ALA A 25 0.25 -1.75 8.63
C ALA A 25 -0.33 -2.95 7.88
N LYS A 26 -1.65 -2.94 7.62
CA LYS A 26 -2.33 -3.97 6.84
C LYS A 26 -1.52 -4.30 5.57
N PRO A 27 -1.22 -5.58 5.29
CA PRO A 27 -0.46 -5.94 4.10
C PRO A 27 -1.24 -5.62 2.82
N PRO A 28 -0.53 -5.41 1.70
CA PRO A 28 -1.18 -5.26 0.40
C PRO A 28 -1.95 -6.53 0.04
N ILE A 29 -3.06 -6.37 -0.69
CA ILE A 29 -3.96 -7.48 -1.02
C ILE A 29 -3.34 -8.50 -1.99
N SER A 30 -2.36 -8.08 -2.79
CA SER A 30 -1.63 -8.93 -3.72
C SER A 30 -0.30 -8.29 -4.12
N ALA A 31 0.60 -9.09 -4.70
CA ALA A 31 1.86 -8.58 -5.25
C ALA A 31 1.60 -7.53 -6.36
N ALA A 32 0.59 -7.76 -7.21
CA ALA A 32 0.21 -6.81 -8.26
C ALA A 32 -0.31 -5.49 -7.68
N ALA A 33 -1.16 -5.53 -6.64
CA ALA A 33 -1.67 -4.33 -5.99
C ALA A 33 -0.54 -3.51 -5.34
N ARG A 34 0.45 -4.18 -4.72
CA ARG A 34 1.65 -3.53 -4.19
C ARG A 34 2.43 -2.80 -5.28
N ILE A 35 2.74 -3.49 -6.38
CA ILE A 35 3.53 -2.93 -7.50
C ILE A 35 2.80 -1.74 -8.14
N ILE A 36 1.49 -1.86 -8.38
CA ILE A 36 0.68 -0.77 -8.93
C ILE A 36 0.70 0.43 -7.96
N GLY A 37 0.50 0.19 -6.66
CA GLY A 37 0.54 1.24 -5.65
C GLY A 37 1.86 1.99 -5.59
N GLU A 38 2.98 1.27 -5.67
CA GLU A 38 4.34 1.83 -5.74
C GLU A 38 4.51 2.71 -6.99
N ARG A 39 4.07 2.24 -8.16
CA ARG A 39 4.15 2.98 -9.42
C ARG A 39 3.27 4.24 -9.44
N VAL A 40 2.07 4.16 -8.88
CA VAL A 40 1.19 5.33 -8.70
C VAL A 40 1.89 6.37 -7.83
N ARG A 41 2.46 5.96 -6.70
CA ARG A 41 3.21 6.86 -5.81
C ARG A 41 4.41 7.49 -6.50
N GLU A 42 5.18 6.69 -7.25
CA GLU A 42 6.35 7.16 -7.99
C GLU A 42 5.95 8.20 -9.05
N CYS A 43 4.96 7.88 -9.88
CA CYS A 43 4.45 8.82 -10.89
C CYS A 43 3.91 10.09 -10.24
N ARG A 44 3.20 9.98 -9.12
CA ARG A 44 2.68 11.12 -8.36
C ARG A 44 3.80 12.04 -7.88
N ASN A 45 4.85 11.45 -7.28
CA ASN A 45 6.00 12.21 -6.80
C ASN A 45 6.74 12.89 -7.97
N ASN A 46 6.91 12.20 -9.10
CA ASN A 46 7.52 12.77 -10.30
C ASN A 46 6.71 13.92 -10.91
N ALA A 47 5.39 13.90 -10.74
CA ALA A 47 4.48 15.00 -11.10
C ALA A 47 4.44 16.13 -10.06
N GLY A 48 5.14 16.00 -8.93
CA GLY A 48 5.15 16.99 -7.85
C GLY A 48 3.82 17.12 -7.09
N LEU A 49 2.96 16.10 -7.17
CA LEU A 49 1.63 16.11 -6.58
C LEU A 49 1.64 15.49 -5.18
N ASN A 50 0.86 16.05 -4.25
CA ASN A 50 0.46 15.35 -3.03
C ASN A 50 -0.76 14.44 -3.30
N GLN A 51 -1.16 13.61 -2.32
CA GLN A 51 -2.26 12.64 -2.50
C GLN A 51 -3.62 13.30 -2.78
N GLU A 52 -3.91 14.46 -2.17
CA GLU A 52 -5.15 15.19 -2.40
C GLU A 52 -5.20 15.78 -3.82
N GLN A 53 -4.08 16.34 -4.29
CA GLN A 53 -3.96 16.88 -5.65
C GLN A 53 -4.12 15.79 -6.71
N LEU A 54 -3.55 14.59 -6.50
CA LEU A 54 -3.81 13.46 -7.40
C LEU A 54 -5.27 13.02 -7.34
N ALA A 55 -5.88 13.03 -6.16
CA ALA A 55 -7.28 12.65 -6.01
C ALA A 55 -8.21 13.59 -6.79
N GLU A 56 -7.96 14.89 -6.68
CA GLU A 56 -8.66 15.93 -7.46
C GLU A 56 -8.46 15.72 -8.96
N ALA A 57 -7.21 15.58 -9.42
CA ALA A 57 -6.88 15.37 -10.84
C ALA A 57 -7.51 14.09 -11.42
N ALA A 58 -7.54 13.00 -10.65
CA ALA A 58 -8.14 11.74 -11.07
C ALA A 58 -9.67 11.67 -10.85
N GLY A 59 -10.28 12.69 -10.23
CA GLY A 59 -11.70 12.68 -9.88
C GLY A 59 -12.09 11.50 -8.99
N VAL A 60 -11.33 11.27 -7.92
CA VAL A 60 -11.53 10.24 -6.90
C VAL A 60 -11.35 10.82 -5.49
N HIS A 61 -11.75 10.06 -4.46
CA HIS A 61 -11.55 10.49 -3.08
C HIS A 61 -10.09 10.29 -2.62
N TRP A 62 -9.53 11.21 -1.85
CA TRP A 62 -8.12 11.16 -1.39
C TRP A 62 -7.78 9.89 -0.59
N THR A 63 -8.72 9.38 0.22
CA THR A 63 -8.51 8.11 0.94
C THR A 63 -8.34 6.94 -0.03
N PHE A 64 -8.96 6.98 -1.20
CA PHE A 64 -8.79 5.96 -2.21
C PHE A 64 -7.37 5.99 -2.81
N VAL A 65 -6.82 7.18 -3.06
CA VAL A 65 -5.41 7.34 -3.45
C VAL A 65 -4.48 6.73 -2.40
N SER A 66 -4.67 7.08 -1.13
CA SER A 66 -3.87 6.53 -0.02
C SER A 66 -3.95 5.01 0.06
N GLN A 67 -5.14 4.44 -0.09
CA GLN A 67 -5.34 2.99 -0.08
C GLN A 67 -4.72 2.30 -1.30
N VAL A 68 -4.81 2.89 -2.50
CA VAL A 68 -4.21 2.38 -3.74
C VAL A 68 -2.68 2.37 -3.62
N GLU A 69 -2.07 3.46 -3.17
CA GLU A 69 -0.60 3.52 -3.01
C GLU A 69 -0.04 2.54 -1.99
N ARG A 70 -0.88 2.09 -1.05
CA ARG A 70 -0.54 1.06 -0.07
C ARG A 70 -0.87 -0.36 -0.54
N GLY A 71 -1.41 -0.52 -1.76
CA GLY A 71 -1.84 -1.80 -2.30
C GLY A 71 -3.04 -2.40 -1.55
N LEU A 72 -3.84 -1.59 -0.86
CA LEU A 72 -5.01 -2.03 -0.08
C LEU A 72 -6.29 -2.15 -0.91
N ARG A 73 -6.21 -1.87 -2.22
CA ARG A 73 -7.35 -1.86 -3.13
C ARG A 73 -7.01 -2.61 -4.40
N ASN A 74 -7.99 -3.37 -4.88
CA ASN A 74 -7.99 -3.86 -6.24
C ASN A 74 -8.53 -2.73 -7.13
N ILE A 75 -7.64 -2.11 -7.90
CA ILE A 75 -8.02 -1.02 -8.80
C ILE A 75 -8.69 -1.62 -10.03
N ASN A 76 -9.96 -1.27 -10.27
CA ASN A 76 -10.62 -1.65 -11.51
C ASN A 76 -10.06 -0.85 -12.69
N LEU A 77 -10.32 -1.31 -13.91
CA LEU A 77 -9.82 -0.68 -15.13
C LEU A 77 -10.22 0.80 -15.23
N HIS A 78 -11.47 1.15 -14.89
CA HIS A 78 -11.95 2.54 -14.94
C HIS A 78 -11.14 3.47 -14.05
N ASN A 79 -10.88 3.06 -12.81
CA ASN A 79 -10.07 3.83 -11.88
C ASN A 79 -8.61 3.85 -12.32
N LEU A 80 -8.06 2.76 -12.86
CA LEU A 80 -6.70 2.75 -13.41
C LEU A 80 -6.53 3.83 -14.48
N LEU A 81 -7.51 3.97 -15.38
CA LEU A 81 -7.52 5.01 -16.41
C LEU A 81 -7.59 6.42 -15.80
N LYS A 82 -8.43 6.63 -14.79
CA LYS A 82 -8.50 7.90 -14.05
C LYS A 82 -7.17 8.28 -13.39
N PHE A 83 -6.51 7.33 -12.75
CA PHE A 83 -5.19 7.55 -12.15
C PHE A 83 -4.16 7.90 -13.22
N ALA A 84 -4.15 7.17 -14.34
CA ALA A 84 -3.24 7.44 -15.45
C ALA A 84 -3.44 8.84 -16.04
N ASP A 85 -4.70 9.24 -16.25
CA ASP A 85 -5.08 10.58 -16.72
C ASP A 85 -4.66 11.68 -15.73
N GLY A 86 -5.01 11.53 -14.44
CA GLY A 86 -4.63 12.48 -13.39
C GLY A 86 -3.12 12.56 -13.14
N LEU A 87 -2.36 11.52 -13.50
CA LEU A 87 -0.90 11.49 -13.46
C LEU A 87 -0.25 11.98 -14.77
N GLY A 88 -1.01 12.16 -15.84
CA GLY A 88 -0.48 12.51 -17.16
C GLY A 88 0.42 11.42 -17.77
N VAL A 89 0.15 10.14 -17.48
CA VAL A 89 0.96 9.01 -17.96
C VAL A 89 0.11 8.02 -18.77
N ASN A 90 0.76 7.25 -19.65
CA ASN A 90 0.09 6.12 -20.30
C ASN A 90 -0.26 5.04 -19.24
N PRO A 91 -1.50 4.49 -19.22
CA PRO A 91 -1.90 3.44 -18.28
C PRO A 91 -0.98 2.21 -18.29
N ALA A 92 -0.37 1.89 -19.43
CA ALA A 92 0.62 0.82 -19.56
C ALA A 92 1.76 0.98 -18.55
N LYS A 93 2.19 2.21 -18.23
CA LYS A 93 3.25 2.46 -17.24
C LYS A 93 2.90 1.93 -15.84
N LEU A 94 1.61 1.90 -15.49
CA LEU A 94 1.16 1.38 -14.20
C LEU A 94 1.12 -0.16 -14.18
N VAL A 95 0.92 -0.81 -15.32
CA VAL A 95 0.70 -2.27 -15.42
C VAL A 95 1.81 -3.04 -16.14
N ASP A 96 2.81 -2.34 -16.69
CA ASP A 96 3.86 -2.95 -17.49
C ASP A 96 4.59 -4.09 -16.76
N GLY A 97 4.84 -5.19 -17.44
CA GLY A 97 5.51 -6.37 -16.89
C GLY A 97 4.77 -7.11 -15.76
N LEU A 98 3.53 -6.72 -15.41
CA LEU A 98 2.72 -7.51 -14.48
C LEU A 98 2.37 -8.87 -15.09
N ARG A 99 2.48 -9.92 -14.27
CA ARG A 99 2.15 -11.28 -14.66
C ARG A 99 0.92 -11.75 -13.89
N PRO A 100 0.08 -12.62 -14.48
CA PRO A 100 -0.96 -13.29 -13.72
C PRO A 100 -0.34 -14.07 -12.55
N PRO A 101 -1.08 -14.22 -11.44
CA PRO A 101 -0.64 -15.06 -10.34
C PRO A 101 -0.40 -16.50 -10.85
N SER A 102 0.61 -17.16 -10.30
CA SER A 102 1.01 -18.51 -10.68
C SER A 102 0.02 -19.59 -10.22
N GLU A 103 -0.87 -19.25 -9.28
CA GLU A 103 -1.95 -20.09 -8.78
C GLU A 103 -3.27 -19.28 -8.81
N PRO A 104 -4.42 -19.90 -9.15
CA PRO A 104 -5.72 -19.25 -9.03
C PRO A 104 -6.07 -18.99 -7.55
N ASP A 105 -6.66 -17.82 -7.29
CA ASP A 105 -7.17 -17.39 -5.97
C ASP A 105 -8.29 -18.29 -5.42
#